data_AF-A0AAV7JGQ6-F1
#
_entry.id   AF-A0AAV7JGQ6-F1
#
_cell.length_a   1.000
_cell.length_b   1.000
_cell.length_c   1.000
_cell.angle_alpha   90.00
_cell.angle_beta   90.00
_cell.angle_gamma   90.00
#
_symmetry.space_group_name_H-M   'P 1'
#
loop_
_entity.id
_entity.type
_entity.pdbx_description
1 polymer ?
#
loop_
_entity_poly.entity_id
_entity_poly.type
_entity_poly.pdbx_seq_one_letter_code
_entity_poly.pdbx_strand_id
1 'polypeptide(L)'
;MNHPEGLAICRDRILITHQSCILNYQVNGKFTSRIGKPGKGELEFYDPLGLTFDESNGEVYICDSHNNRIQILSKELTYKTQFGQDDLRFPLDVKLTKEFIYILDLSNPCLHLYNYNLILHKSVVPRGAGLKLNTPRFFYIDNSSNILITNHSDISFGSISIFNSQFDLIQKMSIDYPTVQMSKPGFSGKPESAIKRADEFIEVEKYDDAIEVLFDVLRNKRNRNKVNEQV
;
A
#
# COMPACT_ATOMS: atom_id res chain seq x y z
N MET A 1 -6.41 -1.56 11.10
CA MET A 1 -6.44 -0.22 10.49
C MET A 1 -7.19 -0.38 9.17
N ASN A 2 -8.23 0.40 8.90
CA ASN A 2 -8.94 0.40 7.62
C ASN A 2 -8.27 1.46 6.73
N HIS A 3 -7.37 1.06 5.83
CA HIS A 3 -6.83 1.93 4.78
C HIS A 3 -7.25 1.36 3.41
N PRO A 4 -7.51 2.18 2.38
CA PRO A 4 -7.55 1.67 1.01
C PRO A 4 -6.13 1.20 0.64
N GLU A 5 -6.00 -0.01 0.12
CA GLU A 5 -4.70 -0.68 -0.01
C GLU A 5 -4.13 -0.61 -1.43
N GLY A 6 -5.00 -0.54 -2.44
CA GLY A 6 -4.62 -0.47 -3.85
C GLY A 6 -5.61 0.35 -4.67
N LEU A 7 -5.09 1.00 -5.71
CA LEU A 7 -5.84 1.86 -6.62
C LEU A 7 -5.38 1.59 -8.05
N ALA A 8 -6.34 1.46 -8.97
CA ALA A 8 -6.06 1.55 -10.40
C ALA A 8 -7.06 2.46 -11.10
N ILE A 9 -6.59 3.13 -12.14
CA ILE A 9 -7.43 3.89 -13.05
C ILE A 9 -7.66 3.01 -14.28
N CYS A 10 -8.93 2.82 -14.63
CA CYS A 10 -9.37 2.08 -15.80
C CYS A 10 -10.23 3.04 -16.63
N ARG A 11 -9.64 3.72 -17.60
CA ARG A 11 -10.31 4.74 -18.43
C ARG A 11 -11.03 5.81 -17.59
N ASP A 12 -12.36 5.80 -17.59
CA ASP A 12 -13.24 6.72 -16.88
C ASP A 12 -13.63 6.23 -15.48
N ARG A 13 -12.99 5.15 -15.00
CA ARG A 13 -13.25 4.54 -13.70
C ARG A 13 -12.02 4.50 -12.80
N ILE A 14 -12.28 4.55 -11.50
CA ILE A 14 -11.30 4.33 -10.44
C ILE A 14 -11.73 3.06 -9.70
N LEU A 15 -10.82 2.09 -9.63
CA LEU A 15 -10.99 0.85 -8.90
C LEU A 15 -10.15 0.91 -7.63
N ILE A 16 -10.75 0.57 -6.50
CA ILE A 16 -10.12 0.64 -5.18
C ILE A 16 -10.36 -0.69 -4.47
N THR A 17 -9.31 -1.33 -3.97
CA THR A 17 -9.46 -2.45 -3.05
C THR A 17 -9.89 -1.97 -1.67
N HIS A 18 -10.85 -2.67 -1.07
CA HIS A 18 -11.35 -2.34 0.25
C HIS A 18 -11.85 -3.60 0.98
N GLN A 19 -11.16 -4.00 2.05
CA GLN A 19 -11.52 -5.13 2.94
C GLN A 19 -11.63 -6.49 2.23
N SER A 20 -12.76 -6.78 1.60
CA SER A 20 -13.00 -8.06 0.89
C SER A 20 -13.80 -7.82 -0.39
N CYS A 21 -13.59 -6.64 -0.99
CA CYS A 21 -14.26 -6.23 -2.20
C CYS A 21 -13.44 -5.21 -2.99
N ILE A 22 -13.85 -4.98 -4.22
CA ILE A 22 -13.41 -3.88 -5.07
C ILE A 22 -14.54 -2.85 -5.13
N LEU A 23 -14.21 -1.59 -4.88
CA LEU A 23 -15.10 -0.46 -5.08
C LEU A 23 -14.80 0.16 -6.44
N ASN A 24 -15.84 0.40 -7.21
CA ASN A 24 -15.77 1.00 -8.53
C ASN A 24 -16.43 2.38 -8.51
N TYR A 25 -15.66 3.40 -8.88
CA TYR A 25 -16.08 4.78 -8.97
C TYR A 25 -15.89 5.28 -10.40
N GLN A 26 -16.65 6.30 -10.79
CA GLN A 26 -16.29 7.15 -11.91
C GLN A 26 -15.14 8.09 -11.50
N VAL A 27 -14.36 8.56 -12.46
CA VAL A 27 -13.26 9.52 -12.21
C VAL A 27 -13.72 10.85 -11.60
N ASN A 28 -15.01 11.19 -11.70
CA ASN A 28 -15.61 12.33 -11.00
C ASN A 28 -15.92 12.05 -9.50
N GLY A 29 -15.55 10.88 -8.98
CA GLY A 29 -15.78 10.46 -7.61
C GLY A 29 -17.14 9.79 -7.34
N LYS A 30 -18.00 9.63 -8.35
CA LYS A 30 -19.31 8.99 -8.16
C LYS A 30 -19.16 7.47 -7.99
N PHE A 31 -19.63 6.94 -6.86
CA PHE A 31 -19.71 5.49 -6.64
C PHE A 31 -20.62 4.83 -7.69
N THR A 32 -20.14 3.73 -8.26
CA THR A 32 -20.84 2.98 -9.31
C THR A 32 -21.26 1.59 -8.83
N SER A 33 -20.32 0.81 -8.29
CA SER A 33 -20.61 -0.55 -7.85
C SER A 33 -19.58 -1.08 -6.84
N ARG A 34 -19.97 -2.14 -6.12
CA ARG A 34 -19.11 -2.93 -5.24
C ARG A 34 -19.10 -4.36 -5.74
N ILE A 35 -17.92 -4.94 -5.89
CA ILE A 35 -17.73 -6.29 -6.41
C ILE A 35 -17.04 -7.13 -5.34
N GLY A 36 -17.63 -8.29 -5.06
CA GLY A 36 -17.07 -9.29 -4.18
C GLY A 36 -17.51 -9.21 -2.72
N LYS A 37 -17.11 -10.26 -2.00
CA LYS A 37 -17.48 -10.54 -0.61
C LYS A 37 -16.37 -11.39 0.04
N PRO A 38 -16.34 -11.50 1.38
CA PRO A 38 -15.39 -12.40 2.05
C PRO A 38 -15.52 -13.84 1.56
N GLY A 39 -14.38 -14.49 1.29
CA GLY A 39 -14.35 -15.91 0.95
C GLY A 39 -13.14 -16.30 0.10
N LYS A 40 -13.24 -17.48 -0.54
CA LYS A 40 -12.16 -18.10 -1.33
C LYS A 40 -12.59 -18.52 -2.74
N GLY A 41 -13.87 -18.40 -3.06
CA GLY A 41 -14.39 -18.64 -4.40
C GLY A 41 -14.06 -17.53 -5.40
N GLU A 42 -14.65 -17.64 -6.58
CA GLU A 42 -14.59 -16.62 -7.63
C GLU A 42 -15.29 -15.33 -7.17
N LEU A 43 -14.64 -14.17 -7.39
CA LEU A 43 -15.09 -12.86 -6.88
C LEU A 43 -15.22 -12.78 -5.35
N GLU A 44 -14.81 -13.80 -4.62
CA GLU A 44 -14.65 -13.72 -3.18
C GLU A 44 -13.20 -13.33 -2.87
N PHE A 45 -13.00 -12.47 -1.89
CA PHE A 45 -11.69 -11.93 -1.55
C PHE A 45 -11.41 -12.11 -0.07
N TYR A 46 -10.13 -12.20 0.27
CA TYR A 46 -9.62 -12.09 1.61
C TYR A 46 -8.45 -11.11 1.59
N ASP A 47 -8.73 -9.88 2.03
CA ASP A 47 -7.76 -8.78 2.14
C ASP A 47 -7.03 -8.50 0.81
N PRO A 48 -7.76 -8.07 -0.23
CA PRO A 48 -7.11 -7.78 -1.48
C PRO A 48 -6.33 -6.46 -1.36
N LEU A 49 -5.01 -6.50 -1.52
CA LEU A 49 -4.15 -5.33 -1.32
C LEU A 49 -3.99 -4.52 -2.61
N GLY A 50 -3.17 -5.00 -3.54
CA GLY A 50 -2.86 -4.33 -4.80
C GLY A 50 -3.79 -4.69 -5.95
N LEU A 51 -3.90 -3.79 -6.92
CA LEU A 51 -4.57 -4.06 -8.19
C LEU A 51 -3.97 -3.22 -9.33
N THR A 52 -4.12 -3.66 -10.56
CA THR A 52 -3.75 -2.91 -11.76
C THR A 52 -4.70 -3.21 -12.92
N PHE A 53 -4.81 -2.28 -13.86
CA PHE A 53 -5.57 -2.45 -15.10
C PHE A 53 -4.62 -2.59 -16.29
N ASP A 54 -4.84 -3.58 -17.13
CA ASP A 54 -4.18 -3.75 -18.41
C ASP A 54 -5.07 -3.20 -19.53
N GLU A 55 -4.71 -2.03 -20.05
CA GLU A 55 -5.45 -1.39 -21.15
C GLU A 55 -5.39 -2.21 -22.45
N SER A 56 -4.37 -3.06 -22.64
CA SER A 56 -4.13 -3.76 -23.90
C SER A 56 -5.11 -4.93 -24.12
N ASN A 57 -5.47 -5.64 -23.05
CA ASN A 57 -6.41 -6.76 -23.09
C ASN A 57 -7.73 -6.46 -22.34
N GLY A 58 -7.81 -5.33 -21.63
CA GLY A 58 -8.97 -4.93 -20.85
C GLY A 58 -9.19 -5.81 -19.63
N GLU A 59 -8.13 -6.12 -18.90
CA GLU A 59 -8.16 -7.00 -17.72
C GLU A 59 -7.73 -6.28 -16.43
N VAL A 60 -8.35 -6.64 -15.31
CA VAL A 60 -7.98 -6.14 -13.98
C VAL A 60 -7.32 -7.28 -13.23
N TYR A 61 -6.07 -7.09 -12.81
CA TYR A 61 -5.34 -8.03 -11.97
C TYR A 61 -5.43 -7.56 -10.53
N ILE A 62 -5.82 -8.45 -9.63
CA ILE A 62 -6.06 -8.14 -8.22
C ILE A 62 -5.25 -9.10 -7.37
N CYS A 63 -4.40 -8.56 -6.50
CA CYS A 63 -3.77 -9.32 -5.44
C CYS A 63 -4.83 -9.64 -4.37
N ASP A 64 -5.18 -10.91 -4.23
CA ASP A 64 -6.07 -11.41 -3.18
C ASP A 64 -5.18 -12.00 -2.07
N SER A 65 -4.64 -11.11 -1.25
CA SER A 65 -3.36 -11.29 -0.57
C SER A 65 -3.38 -12.37 0.49
N HIS A 66 -4.44 -12.46 1.29
CA HIS A 66 -4.59 -13.54 2.28
C HIS A 66 -5.07 -14.86 1.69
N ASN A 67 -5.54 -14.86 0.44
CA ASN A 67 -5.83 -16.07 -0.33
C ASN A 67 -4.65 -16.53 -1.20
N ASN A 68 -3.50 -15.86 -1.13
CA ASN A 68 -2.26 -16.25 -1.82
C ASN A 68 -2.44 -16.42 -3.33
N ARG A 69 -3.23 -15.55 -3.97
CA ARG A 69 -3.51 -15.64 -5.41
C ARG A 69 -3.64 -14.27 -6.05
N ILE A 70 -3.57 -14.27 -7.38
CA ILE A 70 -4.07 -13.17 -8.20
C ILE A 70 -5.39 -13.60 -8.82
N GLN A 71 -6.44 -12.78 -8.70
CA GLN A 71 -7.65 -12.92 -9.52
C GLN A 71 -7.60 -11.96 -10.70
N ILE A 72 -8.01 -12.43 -11.87
CA ILE A 72 -8.10 -11.63 -13.10
C ILE A 72 -9.57 -11.47 -13.46
N LEU A 73 -9.99 -10.21 -13.60
CA LEU A 73 -11.33 -9.84 -14.04
C LEU A 73 -11.31 -9.21 -15.44
N SER A 74 -12.43 -9.25 -16.13
CA SER A 74 -12.66 -8.44 -17.33
C SER A 74 -12.78 -6.96 -16.96
N LYS A 75 -12.74 -6.08 -17.97
CA LYS A 75 -13.07 -4.66 -17.80
C LYS A 75 -14.50 -4.48 -17.25
N GLU A 76 -15.43 -5.37 -17.52
CA GLU A 76 -16.78 -5.37 -16.90
C GLU A 76 -16.80 -5.87 -15.45
N LEU A 77 -15.64 -6.20 -14.88
CA LEU A 77 -15.47 -6.73 -13.52
C LEU A 77 -16.10 -8.10 -13.31
N THR A 78 -16.17 -8.91 -14.37
CA THR A 78 -16.54 -10.34 -14.29
C THR A 78 -15.30 -11.20 -14.13
N TYR A 79 -15.40 -12.28 -13.36
CA TYR A 79 -14.27 -13.22 -13.18
C TYR A 79 -13.85 -13.84 -14.51
N LYS A 80 -12.53 -13.92 -14.74
CA LYS A 80 -11.92 -14.62 -15.88
C LYS A 80 -11.14 -15.85 -15.44
N THR A 81 -10.17 -15.65 -14.54
CA THR A 81 -9.27 -16.71 -14.08
C THR A 81 -8.51 -16.26 -12.83
N GLN A 82 -7.66 -17.13 -12.31
CA GLN A 82 -6.77 -16.87 -11.19
C GLN A 82 -5.49 -17.70 -11.30
N PHE A 83 -4.42 -17.28 -10.61
CA PHE A 83 -3.16 -18.01 -10.56
C PHE A 83 -2.35 -17.69 -9.31
N GLY A 84 -1.25 -18.42 -9.11
CA GLY A 84 -0.23 -18.16 -8.10
C GLY A 84 -0.40 -18.90 -6.77
N GLN A 85 -1.45 -19.72 -6.59
CA GLN A 85 -1.73 -20.42 -5.33
C GLN A 85 -0.56 -21.30 -4.84
N ASP A 86 0.18 -21.89 -5.78
CA ASP A 86 1.31 -22.76 -5.45
C ASP A 86 2.57 -21.98 -5.05
N ASP A 87 2.76 -20.79 -5.62
CA ASP A 87 3.99 -20.01 -5.55
C ASP A 87 3.93 -18.84 -4.54
N LEU A 88 2.78 -18.18 -4.45
CA LEU A 88 2.59 -16.94 -3.70
C LEU A 88 2.23 -17.22 -2.24
N ARG A 89 2.62 -16.34 -1.33
CA ARG A 89 2.39 -16.45 0.12
C ARG A 89 1.87 -15.17 0.75
N PHE A 90 2.06 -14.02 0.10
CA PHE A 90 1.37 -12.76 0.43
C PHE A 90 1.58 -11.74 -0.69
N PRO A 91 0.88 -11.87 -1.85
CA PRO A 91 1.04 -10.92 -2.94
C PRO A 91 0.52 -9.55 -2.50
N LEU A 92 1.41 -8.56 -2.41
CA LEU A 92 1.07 -7.21 -1.98
C LEU A 92 0.61 -6.36 -3.16
N ASP A 93 1.37 -6.35 -4.24
CA ASP A 93 1.10 -5.48 -5.39
C ASP A 93 1.49 -6.17 -6.69
N VAL A 94 0.81 -5.79 -7.77
CA VAL A 94 0.97 -6.32 -9.11
C VAL A 94 1.21 -5.18 -10.09
N LYS A 95 2.18 -5.37 -11.00
CA LYS A 95 2.50 -4.42 -12.07
C LYS A 95 2.79 -5.15 -13.36
N LEU A 96 2.45 -4.51 -14.47
CA LEU A 96 2.52 -5.11 -15.79
C LEU A 96 3.56 -4.38 -16.63
N THR A 97 4.31 -5.15 -17.41
CA THR A 97 5.22 -4.65 -18.44
C THR A 97 4.93 -5.41 -19.74
N LYS A 98 5.52 -5.01 -20.86
CA LYS A 98 5.36 -5.76 -22.12
C LYS A 98 5.85 -7.21 -22.05
N GLU A 99 6.75 -7.53 -21.12
CA GLU A 99 7.38 -8.84 -21.04
C GLU A 99 6.74 -9.74 -19.98
N PHE A 100 6.51 -9.19 -18.78
CA PHE A 100 6.08 -9.96 -17.62
C PHE A 100 5.07 -9.22 -16.74
N ILE A 101 4.34 -10.03 -15.98
CA ILE A 101 3.55 -9.64 -14.81
C ILE A 101 4.48 -9.75 -13.59
N TYR A 102 4.71 -8.62 -12.91
CA TYR A 102 5.52 -8.53 -11.71
C TYR A 102 4.62 -8.53 -10.48
N ILE A 103 4.86 -9.44 -9.55
CA ILE A 103 4.13 -9.54 -8.30
C ILE A 103 5.12 -9.40 -7.14
N LEU A 104 4.89 -8.42 -6.29
CA LEU A 104 5.63 -8.27 -5.04
C LEU A 104 5.00 -9.14 -3.96
N ASP A 105 5.74 -10.13 -3.46
CA ASP A 105 5.31 -11.02 -2.38
C ASP A 105 6.09 -10.67 -1.10
N LEU A 106 5.38 -10.45 0.02
CA LEU A 106 6.04 -10.07 1.29
C LEU A 106 6.45 -11.26 2.15
N SER A 107 5.67 -12.35 2.12
CA SER A 107 6.02 -13.56 2.89
C SER A 107 7.18 -14.30 2.24
N ASN A 108 7.32 -14.15 0.91
CA ASN A 108 8.51 -14.46 0.15
C ASN A 108 9.11 -13.15 -0.37
N PRO A 109 9.94 -12.41 0.40
CA PRO A 109 10.33 -11.02 0.11
C PRO A 109 11.11 -10.88 -1.21
N CYS A 110 10.40 -10.92 -2.32
CA CYS A 110 10.89 -11.05 -3.68
C CYS A 110 9.85 -10.56 -4.68
N LEU A 111 10.28 -10.38 -5.93
CA LEU A 111 9.43 -10.16 -7.08
C LEU A 111 9.28 -11.47 -7.85
N HIS A 112 8.06 -11.98 -7.96
CA HIS A 112 7.72 -13.05 -8.86
C HIS A 112 7.40 -12.49 -10.24
N LEU A 113 8.02 -13.05 -11.28
CA LEU A 113 7.78 -12.70 -12.67
C LEU A 113 7.01 -13.82 -13.33
N TYR A 114 5.79 -13.54 -13.75
CA TYR A 114 4.95 -14.44 -14.53
C TYR A 114 4.92 -13.99 -15.98
N ASN A 115 4.91 -14.94 -16.91
CA ASN A 115 4.54 -14.62 -18.29
C ASN A 115 3.01 -14.43 -18.41
N TYR A 116 2.56 -13.94 -19.55
CA TYR A 116 1.13 -13.74 -19.82
C TYR A 116 0.31 -15.02 -20.02
N ASN A 117 0.97 -16.19 -20.04
CA ASN A 117 0.29 -17.49 -19.91
C ASN A 117 0.11 -17.91 -18.44
N LEU A 118 0.41 -17.00 -17.50
CA LEU A 118 0.26 -17.17 -16.05
C LEU A 118 1.19 -18.24 -15.45
N ILE A 119 2.30 -18.53 -16.13
CA ILE A 119 3.33 -19.45 -15.66
C ILE A 119 4.45 -18.64 -15.00
N LEU A 120 4.85 -19.03 -13.79
CA LEU A 120 5.98 -18.44 -13.09
C LEU A 120 7.26 -18.63 -13.91
N HIS A 121 7.88 -17.53 -14.33
CA HIS A 121 9.14 -17.54 -15.05
C HIS A 121 10.33 -17.58 -14.08
N LYS A 122 10.35 -16.69 -13.09
CA LYS A 122 11.38 -16.64 -12.04
C LYS A 122 10.93 -15.81 -10.84
N SER A 123 11.57 -16.06 -9.69
CA SER A 123 11.49 -15.20 -8.51
C SER A 123 12.84 -14.52 -8.30
N VAL A 124 12.83 -13.22 -8.09
CA VAL A 124 14.06 -12.42 -7.92
C VAL A 124 13.97 -11.56 -6.67
N VAL A 125 15.06 -11.49 -5.93
CA VAL A 125 15.22 -10.52 -4.86
C VAL A 125 16.09 -9.40 -5.41
N PRO A 126 15.59 -8.16 -5.56
CA PRO A 126 16.41 -7.02 -5.91
C PRO A 126 17.61 -6.89 -4.97
N ARG A 127 18.83 -6.74 -5.52
CA ARG A 127 20.09 -6.79 -4.76
C ARG A 127 20.72 -5.41 -4.65
N GLY A 128 21.33 -5.14 -3.50
CA GLY A 128 22.10 -3.91 -3.24
C GLY A 128 21.75 -3.21 -1.92
N ALA A 129 22.72 -2.47 -1.36
CA ALA A 129 22.61 -1.61 -0.16
C ALA A 129 21.86 -2.18 1.06
N GLY A 130 22.03 -3.48 1.35
CA GLY A 130 21.45 -4.11 2.54
C GLY A 130 19.92 -4.08 2.56
N LEU A 131 19.26 -3.97 1.39
CA LEU A 131 17.81 -4.08 1.30
C LEU A 131 17.39 -5.46 1.80
N LYS A 132 16.77 -5.48 2.96
CA LYS A 132 15.73 -6.46 3.22
C LYS A 132 14.43 -5.85 2.73
N LEU A 133 13.73 -6.52 1.81
CA LEU A 133 12.34 -6.22 1.47
C LEU A 133 11.41 -6.58 2.65
N ASN A 134 11.69 -6.08 3.84
CA ASN A 134 10.94 -6.40 5.04
C ASN A 134 9.57 -5.70 5.06
N THR A 135 9.48 -4.54 4.39
CA THR A 135 8.35 -3.61 4.47
C THR A 135 8.23 -2.70 3.23
N PRO A 136 8.40 -3.22 1.99
CA PRO A 136 8.07 -2.41 0.82
C PRO A 136 6.56 -2.12 0.83
N ARG A 137 6.17 -0.84 0.75
CA ARG A 137 4.75 -0.47 0.73
C ARG A 137 4.20 -0.33 -0.69
N PHE A 138 5.02 0.23 -1.58
CA PHE A 138 4.68 0.43 -2.97
C PHE A 138 5.90 0.17 -3.84
N PHE A 139 5.67 -0.45 -5.00
CA PHE A 139 6.65 -0.47 -6.07
C PHE A 139 6.06 0.04 -7.38
N TYR A 140 6.91 0.65 -8.17
CA TYR A 140 6.61 1.11 -9.52
C TYR A 140 7.60 0.46 -10.47
N ILE A 141 7.12 0.16 -11.68
CA ILE A 141 7.96 -0.34 -12.76
C ILE A 141 7.65 0.47 -14.01
N ASP A 142 8.70 0.90 -14.71
CA ASP A 142 8.55 1.58 -15.99
C ASP A 142 8.53 0.59 -17.17
N ASN A 143 8.33 1.12 -18.38
CA ASN A 143 8.32 0.32 -19.60
C ASN A 143 9.69 -0.27 -19.99
N SER A 144 10.77 0.19 -19.36
CA SER A 144 12.12 -0.34 -19.51
C SER A 144 12.48 -1.34 -18.41
N SER A 145 11.49 -1.74 -17.59
CA SER A 145 11.62 -2.63 -16.45
C SER A 145 12.55 -2.10 -15.35
N ASN A 146 12.77 -0.79 -15.26
CA ASN A 146 13.40 -0.18 -14.09
C ASN A 146 12.39 -0.11 -12.94
N ILE A 147 12.84 -0.41 -11.74
CA ILE A 147 11.97 -0.63 -10.58
C ILE A 147 12.28 0.40 -9.51
N LEU A 148 11.23 1.05 -9.02
CA LEU A 148 11.25 1.94 -7.86
C LEU A 148 10.55 1.24 -6.71
N ILE A 149 11.23 1.07 -5.57
CA ILE A 149 10.67 0.45 -4.37
C ILE A 149 10.75 1.45 -3.22
N THR A 150 9.60 1.72 -2.59
CA THR A 150 9.53 2.49 -1.34
C THR A 150 9.74 1.54 -0.16
N ASN A 151 10.74 1.82 0.69
CA ASN A 151 11.05 1.03 1.87
C ASN A 151 10.70 1.82 3.12
N HIS A 152 9.85 1.25 3.98
CA HIS A 152 9.53 1.83 5.28
C HIS A 152 10.37 1.20 6.38
N SER A 153 11.36 1.91 6.92
CA SER A 153 12.14 1.45 8.06
C SER A 153 11.44 1.86 9.36
N ASP A 154 11.35 0.95 10.34
CA ASP A 154 10.77 1.26 11.66
C ASP A 154 11.62 2.24 12.49
N ILE A 155 12.83 2.57 12.01
CA ILE A 155 13.89 3.24 12.79
C ILE A 155 14.50 4.46 12.05
N SER A 156 14.16 4.66 10.78
CA SER A 156 14.69 5.76 9.98
C SER A 156 13.64 6.24 8.99
N PHE A 157 13.74 7.51 8.62
CA PHE A 157 13.14 8.08 7.43
C PHE A 157 13.08 7.06 6.28
N GLY A 158 11.92 6.97 5.63
CA GLY A 158 11.70 6.02 4.53
C GLY A 158 12.75 6.21 3.43
N SER A 159 12.92 5.22 2.54
CA SER A 159 13.82 5.38 1.41
C SER A 159 13.18 4.94 0.10
N ILE A 160 13.63 5.54 -0.99
CA ILE A 160 13.30 5.13 -2.35
C ILE A 160 14.54 4.47 -2.94
N SER A 161 14.41 3.22 -3.36
CA SER A 161 15.46 2.47 -4.03
C SER A 161 15.08 2.27 -5.50
N ILE A 162 16.02 2.58 -6.39
CA ILE A 162 15.88 2.45 -7.85
C ILE A 162 16.76 1.30 -8.33
N PHE A 163 16.17 0.37 -9.05
CA PHE A 163 16.84 -0.80 -9.63
C PHE A 163 16.72 -0.77 -11.15
N ASN A 164 17.75 -1.27 -11.84
CA ASN A 164 17.67 -1.50 -13.29
C ASN A 164 16.85 -2.77 -13.59
N SER A 165 16.65 -3.05 -14.88
CA SER A 165 15.97 -4.26 -15.35
C SER A 165 16.71 -5.58 -15.06
N GLN A 166 17.97 -5.51 -14.64
CA GLN A 166 18.76 -6.64 -14.14
C GLN A 166 18.62 -6.83 -12.61
N PHE A 167 17.79 -6.01 -11.94
CA PHE A 167 17.54 -6.01 -10.50
C PHE A 167 18.74 -5.56 -9.65
N ASP A 168 19.68 -4.83 -10.25
CA ASP A 168 20.79 -4.21 -9.56
C ASP A 168 20.41 -2.79 -9.11
N LEU A 169 20.76 -2.45 -7.87
CA LEU A 169 20.53 -1.12 -7.32
C LEU A 169 21.34 -0.06 -8.10
N ILE A 170 20.63 0.89 -8.68
CA ILE A 170 21.19 2.08 -9.32
C ILE A 170 21.38 3.19 -8.27
N GLN A 171 20.34 3.45 -7.48
CA GLN A 171 20.31 4.59 -6.56
C GLN A 171 19.43 4.32 -5.34
N LYS A 172 19.81 4.86 -4.18
CA LYS A 172 18.99 4.88 -2.97
C LYS A 172 18.92 6.32 -2.45
N MET A 173 17.70 6.79 -2.20
CA MET A 173 17.41 8.13 -1.69
C MET A 173 16.74 8.00 -0.32
N SER A 174 17.23 8.74 0.68
CA SER A 174 16.53 8.89 1.96
C SER A 174 15.45 9.96 1.82
N ILE A 175 14.27 9.69 2.37
CA ILE A 175 13.16 10.65 2.42
C ILE A 175 13.29 11.43 3.73
N ASP A 176 14.16 12.43 3.74
CA ASP A 176 14.26 13.33 4.89
C ASP A 176 13.06 14.29 4.87
N TYR A 177 12.20 14.20 5.88
CA TYR A 177 11.20 15.26 6.09
C TYR A 177 11.96 16.50 6.57
N PRO A 178 11.73 17.69 5.98
CA PRO A 178 12.27 18.91 6.54
C PRO A 178 11.71 19.01 7.97
N THR A 179 12.58 18.89 8.95
CA THR A 179 12.23 19.20 10.34
C THR A 179 11.99 20.71 10.34
N VAL A 180 10.72 21.12 10.29
CA VAL A 180 10.38 22.49 10.64
C VAL A 180 10.93 22.66 12.06
N GLN A 181 11.91 23.54 12.24
CA GLN A 181 12.29 23.98 13.58
C GLN A 181 11.10 24.75 14.14
N MET A 182 10.16 24.02 14.73
CA MET A 182 8.99 24.62 15.35
C MET A 182 9.44 25.28 16.64
N SER A 183 9.59 26.62 16.60
CA SER A 183 9.55 27.40 17.83
C SER A 183 8.20 27.14 18.47
N LYS A 184 8.18 26.51 19.66
CA LYS A 184 6.96 26.29 20.43
C LYS A 184 6.15 27.59 20.46
N PRO A 185 4.92 27.62 19.92
CA PRO A 185 4.10 28.82 20.04
C PRO A 185 3.81 29.03 21.52
N GLY A 186 4.25 30.19 22.04
CA GLY A 186 4.07 30.58 23.43
C GLY A 186 2.62 30.93 23.69
N PHE A 187 1.81 29.94 24.07
CA PHE A 187 0.45 30.18 24.56
C PHE A 187 0.44 30.19 26.08
N SER A 188 0.10 31.34 26.65
CA SER A 188 -0.10 31.54 28.08
C SER A 188 -1.49 31.08 28.51
N GLY A 189 -1.59 29.81 28.91
CA GLY A 189 -2.82 29.25 29.49
C GLY A 189 -2.78 27.73 29.54
N LYS A 190 -3.26 27.12 30.63
CA LYS A 190 -3.56 25.69 30.66
C LYS A 190 -4.99 25.49 30.12
N PRO A 191 -5.19 24.95 28.91
CA PRO A 191 -6.52 24.61 28.45
C PRO A 191 -7.11 23.47 29.29
N GLU A 192 -8.43 23.49 29.47
CA GLU A 192 -9.18 22.54 30.32
C GLU A 192 -9.12 21.10 29.81
N SER A 193 -8.87 20.90 28.52
CA SER A 193 -8.70 19.57 27.91
C SER A 193 -7.82 19.64 26.67
N ALA A 194 -7.23 18.50 26.30
CA ALA A 194 -6.40 18.41 25.11
C ALA A 194 -7.21 18.43 23.80
N ILE A 195 -8.52 18.17 23.86
CA ILE A 195 -9.43 18.32 22.71
C ILE A 195 -9.61 19.81 22.42
N LYS A 196 -9.91 20.64 23.44
CA LYS A 196 -9.96 22.10 23.28
C LYS A 196 -8.64 22.68 22.77
N ARG A 197 -7.51 22.11 23.22
CA ARG A 197 -6.19 22.50 22.74
C ARG A 197 -5.97 22.14 21.28
N ALA A 198 -6.47 20.99 20.83
CA ALA A 198 -6.41 20.57 19.42
C ALA A 198 -7.30 21.45 18.53
N ASP A 199 -8.48 21.85 19.00
CA ASP A 199 -9.40 22.74 18.29
C ASP A 199 -8.77 24.13 18.02
N GLU A 200 -7.99 24.66 18.98
CA GLU A 200 -7.21 25.91 18.80
C GLU A 200 -6.17 25.82 17.66
N PHE A 201 -5.67 24.62 17.33
CA PHE A 201 -4.73 24.43 16.21
C PHE A 201 -5.43 24.29 14.86
N ILE A 202 -6.67 23.82 14.84
CA ILE A 202 -7.48 23.66 13.61
C ILE A 202 -7.87 25.04 13.06
N GLU A 203 -8.20 26.02 13.92
CA GLU A 203 -8.55 27.39 13.49
C GLU A 203 -7.39 28.16 12.83
N VAL A 204 -6.14 27.71 13.00
CA VAL A 204 -4.94 28.40 12.47
C VAL A 204 -4.22 27.57 11.40
N GLU A 205 -4.87 26.54 10.84
CA GLU A 205 -4.33 25.61 9.84
C GLU A 205 -3.02 24.92 10.24
N LYS A 206 -2.75 24.76 11.54
CA LYS A 206 -1.54 24.11 12.08
C LYS A 206 -1.79 22.64 12.40
N TYR A 207 -2.10 21.87 11.36
CA TYR A 207 -2.52 20.47 11.48
C TYR A 207 -1.46 19.56 12.11
N ASP A 208 -0.18 19.81 11.87
CA ASP A 208 0.91 19.02 12.45
C ASP A 208 1.00 19.17 13.98
N ASP A 209 0.77 20.38 14.49
CA ASP A 209 0.72 20.67 15.94
C ASP A 209 -0.48 19.98 16.60
N ALA A 210 -1.63 19.97 15.92
CA ALA A 210 -2.85 19.30 16.40
C ALA A 210 -2.63 17.78 16.54
N ILE A 211 -1.94 17.19 15.56
CA ILE A 211 -1.64 15.75 15.52
C ILE A 211 -0.71 15.33 16.66
N GLU A 212 0.35 16.07 16.95
CA GLU A 212 1.25 15.75 18.08
C GLU A 212 0.53 15.86 19.44
N VAL A 213 -0.33 16.87 19.63
CA VAL A 213 -1.14 16.98 20.86
C VAL A 213 -2.07 15.79 21.02
N LEU A 214 -2.71 15.34 19.94
CA LEU A 214 -3.53 14.12 19.94
C LEU A 214 -2.69 12.88 20.27
N PHE A 215 -1.49 12.75 19.69
CA PHE A 215 -0.61 11.62 19.99
C PHE A 215 -0.12 11.62 21.44
N ASP A 216 0.19 12.76 22.03
CA ASP A 216 0.60 12.85 23.43
C ASP A 216 -0.55 12.49 24.39
N VAL A 217 -1.79 12.85 24.05
CA VAL A 217 -2.97 12.40 24.81
C VAL A 217 -3.14 10.89 24.74
N LEU A 218 -2.97 10.32 23.54
CA LEU A 218 -3.12 8.88 23.33
C LEU A 218 -1.99 8.10 24.01
N ARG A 219 -0.75 8.58 23.96
CA ARG A 219 0.41 8.01 24.68
C ARG A 219 0.18 8.03 26.18
N ASN A 220 -0.33 9.14 26.73
CA ASN A 220 -0.61 9.27 28.16
C ASN A 220 -1.78 8.39 28.63
N LYS A 221 -2.82 8.18 27.80
CA LYS A 221 -3.89 7.21 28.09
C LYS A 221 -3.36 5.76 28.09
N ARG A 222 -2.48 5.41 27.16
CA ARG A 222 -1.85 4.08 27.08
C ARG A 222 -0.98 3.76 28.30
N ASN A 223 -0.26 4.76 28.83
CA ASN A 223 0.56 4.59 30.02
C ASN A 223 -0.28 4.44 31.31
N ARG A 224 -1.45 5.07 31.40
CA ARG A 224 -2.37 4.87 32.54
C ARG A 224 -2.99 3.47 32.56
N ASN A 225 -3.30 2.91 31.40
CA ASN A 225 -3.86 1.55 31.33
C ASN A 225 -2.81 0.47 31.65
N LYS A 226 -1.54 0.68 31.31
CA LYS A 226 -0.44 -0.25 31.68
C LYS A 226 -0.14 -0.28 33.18
N VAL A 227 -0.38 0.82 33.90
CA VAL A 227 -0.19 0.88 35.36
C VAL A 227 -1.33 0.15 36.09
N ASN A 228 -2.53 0.09 35.51
CA ASN A 228 -3.69 -0.60 36.09
C ASN A 228 -3.76 -2.11 35.79
N GLU A 229 -2.87 -2.65 34.94
CA GLU A 229 -2.77 -4.10 34.67
C GLU A 229 -1.64 -4.78 35.47
N GLN A 230 -0.91 -4.03 36.31
CA GLN A 230 0.14 -4.55 37.19
C GLN A 230 -0.16 -4.41 38.69
N VAL A 231 -1.44 -4.24 39.06
CA VAL A 231 -1.91 -4.23 40.46
C VAL A 231 -2.98 -5.28 40.67
#